data_AF-A0A2D7BYP9-F1
#
_entry.id   AF-A0A2D7BYP9-F1
#
_cell.length_a   1.000
_cell.length_b   1.000
_cell.length_c   1.000
_cell.angle_alpha   90.00
_cell.angle_beta   90.00
_cell.angle_gamma   90.00
#
_symmetry.space_group_name_H-M   'P 1'
#
loop_
_entity.id
_entity.type
_entity.pdbx_description
1 polymer ?
#
loop_
_entity_poly.entity_id
_entity_poly.type
_entity_poly.pdbx_seq_one_letter_code
_entity_poly.pdbx_strand_id
1 'polypeptide(L)'
;MAAVNTVILLLHPITAVSILGWMWWQYGWKKKSRDLSGESRQDELERHEKVGERILQAAILSVLIAFAARWYTGLGLVPGSLHGFTGPIGIILLWITARWGRNSRRDKLQKTKHGRAADLLIALMFFHSFLGFLYLFEVL
;
A
#
# COMPACT_ATOMS: atom_id res chain seq x y z
N MET A 1 14.29 -26.11 9.28
CA MET A 1 14.84 -24.73 9.37
C MET A 1 14.67 -23.99 8.05
N ALA A 2 15.30 -24.44 6.94
CA ALA A 2 15.22 -23.74 5.64
C ALA A 2 13.79 -23.48 5.13
N ALA A 3 12.94 -24.51 5.04
CA ALA A 3 11.56 -24.33 4.57
C ALA A 3 10.71 -23.37 5.43
N VAL A 4 10.93 -23.36 6.76
CA VAL A 4 10.23 -22.46 7.68
C VAL A 4 10.67 -21.01 7.44
N ASN A 5 11.97 -20.78 7.26
CA ASN A 5 12.49 -19.45 6.95
C ASN A 5 11.96 -18.95 5.60
N THR A 6 11.92 -19.80 4.59
CA THR A 6 11.33 -19.48 3.28
C THR A 6 9.87 -19.05 3.43
N VAL A 7 9.05 -19.81 4.16
CA VAL A 7 7.64 -19.47 4.38
C VAL A 7 7.51 -18.11 5.08
N ILE A 8 8.29 -17.89 6.14
CA ILE A 8 8.27 -16.63 6.91
C ILE A 8 8.67 -15.43 6.04
N LEU A 9 9.72 -15.56 5.24
CA LEU A 9 10.19 -14.51 4.34
C LEU A 9 9.19 -14.21 3.20
N LEU A 10 8.40 -15.21 2.79
CA LEU A 10 7.35 -15.05 1.78
C LEU A 10 6.05 -14.41 2.31
N LEU A 11 5.83 -14.31 3.63
CA LEU A 11 4.62 -13.70 4.17
C LEU A 11 4.47 -12.22 3.75
N HIS A 12 5.56 -11.46 3.77
CA HIS A 12 5.54 -10.06 3.34
C HIS A 12 5.18 -9.90 1.84
N PRO A 13 5.89 -10.51 0.88
CA PRO A 13 5.55 -10.33 -0.54
C PRO A 13 4.15 -10.84 -0.89
N ILE A 14 3.66 -11.91 -0.25
CA ILE A 14 2.29 -12.41 -0.48
C ILE A 14 1.25 -11.38 0.00
N THR A 15 1.43 -10.84 1.21
CA THR A 15 0.53 -9.79 1.74
C THR A 15 0.64 -8.50 0.94
N ALA A 16 1.84 -8.10 0.53
CA ALA A 16 2.09 -6.92 -0.29
C ALA A 16 1.39 -7.02 -1.66
N VAL A 17 1.52 -8.14 -2.39
CA VAL A 17 0.83 -8.35 -3.67
C VAL A 17 -0.70 -8.26 -3.51
N SER A 18 -1.23 -8.84 -2.44
CA SER A 18 -2.66 -8.76 -2.13
C SER A 18 -3.11 -7.31 -1.90
N ILE A 19 -2.32 -6.52 -1.16
CA ILE A 19 -2.58 -5.10 -0.90
C ILE A 19 -2.45 -4.28 -2.19
N LEU A 20 -1.47 -4.55 -3.05
CA LEU A 20 -1.32 -3.88 -4.35
C LEU A 20 -2.53 -4.12 -5.25
N GLY A 21 -3.03 -5.35 -5.31
CA GLY A 21 -4.27 -5.66 -6.03
C GLY A 21 -5.45 -4.85 -5.49
N TRP A 22 -5.55 -4.72 -4.16
CA TRP A 22 -6.58 -3.90 -3.52
C TRP A 22 -6.43 -2.41 -3.83
N MET A 23 -5.20 -1.90 -3.80
CA MET A 23 -4.86 -0.52 -4.18
C MET A 23 -5.17 -0.24 -5.65
N TRP A 24 -4.92 -1.20 -6.55
CA TRP A 24 -5.22 -1.07 -7.97
C TRP A 24 -6.72 -0.96 -8.22
N TRP A 25 -7.52 -1.79 -7.56
CA TRP A 25 -8.98 -1.66 -7.62
C TRP A 25 -9.43 -0.31 -7.05
N GLN A 26 -8.89 0.09 -5.91
CA GLN A 26 -9.17 1.38 -5.29
C GLN A 26 -8.79 2.56 -6.20
N TYR A 27 -7.72 2.45 -6.96
CA TYR A 27 -7.29 3.45 -7.95
C TYR A 27 -8.29 3.56 -9.12
N GLY A 28 -8.86 2.43 -9.55
CA GLY A 28 -9.92 2.37 -10.58
C GLY A 28 -11.18 3.18 -10.24
N TRP A 29 -11.39 3.52 -8.96
CA TRP A 29 -12.44 4.42 -8.50
C TRP A 29 -12.49 5.76 -9.26
N LYS A 30 -11.32 6.30 -9.66
CA LYS A 30 -11.21 7.57 -10.40
C LYS A 30 -12.04 7.56 -11.69
N LYS A 31 -12.14 6.40 -12.35
CA LYS A 31 -13.00 6.18 -13.51
C LYS A 31 -14.44 5.90 -13.08
N LYS A 32 -14.66 4.90 -12.21
CA LYS A 32 -16.00 4.45 -11.76
C LYS A 32 -16.86 5.58 -11.20
N SER A 33 -16.27 6.49 -10.43
CA SER A 33 -17.01 7.60 -9.79
C SER A 33 -17.61 8.62 -10.76
N ARG A 34 -17.19 8.62 -12.03
CA ARG A 34 -17.77 9.48 -13.08
C ARG A 34 -19.10 8.95 -13.59
N ASP A 35 -19.30 7.64 -13.48
CA ASP A 35 -20.47 6.92 -14.02
C ASP A 35 -21.58 6.77 -12.96
N LEU A 36 -21.28 7.10 -11.69
CA LEU A 36 -22.22 7.02 -10.57
C LEU A 36 -22.88 8.37 -10.28
N SER A 37 -24.16 8.33 -9.90
CA SER A 37 -24.95 9.51 -9.53
C SER A 37 -25.90 9.21 -8.35
N GLY A 38 -26.41 10.27 -7.72
CA GLY A 38 -27.37 10.16 -6.63
C GLY A 38 -26.85 9.41 -5.40
N GLU A 39 -27.74 8.65 -4.76
CA GLU A 39 -27.50 7.88 -3.53
C GLU A 39 -26.41 6.81 -3.71
N SER A 40 -26.44 6.10 -4.84
CA SER A 40 -25.42 5.07 -5.17
C SER A 40 -23.98 5.60 -5.13
N ARG A 41 -23.79 6.88 -5.46
CA ARG A 41 -22.48 7.53 -5.40
C ARG A 41 -22.05 7.81 -3.96
N GLN A 42 -22.98 8.18 -3.07
CA GLN A 42 -22.66 8.49 -1.68
C GLN A 42 -22.23 7.24 -0.92
N ASP A 43 -22.96 6.13 -1.08
CA ASP A 43 -22.65 4.85 -0.46
C ASP A 43 -21.29 4.32 -0.90
N GLU A 44 -21.04 4.37 -2.20
CA GLU A 44 -19.77 3.94 -2.77
C GLU A 44 -18.63 4.85 -2.27
N LEU A 45 -18.84 6.17 -2.12
CA LEU A 45 -17.84 7.10 -1.60
C LEU A 45 -17.47 6.78 -0.15
N GLU A 46 -18.45 6.45 0.69
CA GLU A 46 -18.18 5.99 2.06
C GLU A 46 -17.41 4.67 2.07
N ARG A 47 -17.74 3.75 1.17
CA ARG A 47 -16.98 2.50 1.03
C ARG A 47 -15.54 2.79 0.61
N HIS A 48 -15.33 3.69 -0.35
CA HIS A 48 -13.99 4.08 -0.80
C HIS A 48 -13.16 4.64 0.36
N GLU A 49 -13.71 5.52 1.18
CA GLU A 49 -13.00 6.08 2.35
C GLU A 49 -12.64 4.99 3.39
N LYS A 50 -13.61 4.12 3.74
CA LYS A 50 -13.39 3.01 4.69
C LYS A 50 -12.34 2.03 4.17
N VAL A 51 -12.39 1.70 2.88
CA VAL A 51 -11.42 0.82 2.22
C VAL A 51 -10.03 1.44 2.20
N GLY A 52 -9.91 2.74 1.91
CA GLY A 52 -8.61 3.44 1.92
C GLY A 52 -7.90 3.35 3.28
N GLU A 53 -8.65 3.49 4.37
CA GLU A 53 -8.10 3.34 5.73
C GLU A 53 -7.69 1.90 6.03
N ARG A 54 -8.48 0.91 5.61
CA ARG A 54 -8.13 -0.51 5.77
C ARG A 54 -6.88 -0.89 4.97
N ILE A 55 -6.69 -0.33 3.78
CA ILE A 55 -5.47 -0.50 2.97
C ILE A 55 -4.26 0.06 3.72
N LEU A 56 -4.37 1.24 4.34
CA LEU A 56 -3.31 1.82 5.16
C LEU A 56 -2.94 0.91 6.34
N GLN A 57 -3.92 0.42 7.08
CA GLN A 57 -3.70 -0.51 8.19
C GLN A 57 -3.05 -1.82 7.73
N ALA A 58 -3.54 -2.39 6.63
CA ALA A 58 -2.98 -3.61 6.04
C ALA A 58 -1.53 -3.40 5.57
N ALA A 59 -1.22 -2.25 4.98
CA ALA A 59 0.13 -1.91 4.53
C ALA A 59 1.10 -1.76 5.72
N ILE A 60 0.68 -1.10 6.81
CA ILE A 60 1.45 -1.02 8.05
C ILE A 60 1.71 -2.43 8.59
N LEU A 61 0.68 -3.28 8.66
CA LEU A 61 0.82 -4.66 9.12
C LEU A 61 1.79 -5.47 8.24
N SER A 62 1.71 -5.32 6.91
CA SER A 62 2.62 -6.01 5.98
C SER A 62 4.08 -5.59 6.17
N VAL A 63 4.33 -4.31 6.47
CA VAL A 63 5.68 -3.81 6.82
C VAL A 63 6.14 -4.40 8.16
N LEU A 64 5.29 -4.46 9.17
CA LEU A 64 5.62 -5.09 10.45
C LEU A 64 5.95 -6.58 10.29
N ILE A 65 5.22 -7.30 9.44
CA ILE A 65 5.52 -8.69 9.07
C ILE A 65 6.93 -8.79 8.46
N ALA A 66 7.31 -7.86 7.58
CA ALA A 66 8.65 -7.85 6.98
C ALA A 66 9.75 -7.67 8.03
N PHE A 67 9.61 -6.72 8.96
CA PHE A 67 10.58 -6.52 10.04
C PHE A 67 10.64 -7.72 10.98
N ALA A 68 9.50 -8.32 11.33
CA ALA A 68 9.44 -9.51 12.16
C ALA A 68 10.11 -10.73 11.49
N ALA A 69 9.89 -10.92 10.18
CA ALA A 69 10.55 -11.95 9.40
C ALA A 69 12.07 -11.78 9.40
N ARG A 70 12.57 -10.57 9.15
CA ARG A 70 14.02 -10.27 9.17
C ARG A 70 14.65 -10.49 10.55
N TRP A 71 13.96 -10.08 11.62
CA TRP A 71 14.41 -10.36 12.98
C TRP A 71 14.53 -11.87 13.21
N TYR A 72 13.47 -12.62 12.88
CA TYR A 72 13.41 -14.05 13.11
C TYR A 72 14.49 -14.82 12.34
N THR A 73 14.79 -14.42 11.11
CA THR A 73 15.80 -15.08 10.26
C THR A 73 17.23 -14.58 10.50
N GLY A 74 17.45 -13.61 11.40
CA GLY A 74 18.78 -13.07 11.71
C GLY A 74 19.32 -12.06 10.69
N LEU A 75 18.49 -11.56 9.76
CA LEU A 75 18.87 -10.55 8.76
C LEU A 75 18.98 -9.12 9.33
N GLY A 76 18.61 -8.93 10.60
CA GLY A 76 18.63 -7.64 11.28
C GLY A 76 17.51 -6.69 10.84
N LEU A 77 17.26 -5.66 11.65
CA LEU A 77 16.18 -4.68 11.42
C LEU A 77 16.59 -3.52 10.52
N VAL A 78 17.88 -3.21 10.38
CA VAL A 78 18.32 -2.12 9.52
C VAL A 78 18.20 -2.58 8.06
N PRO A 79 17.44 -1.86 7.21
CA PRO A 79 17.35 -2.22 5.80
C PRO A 79 18.71 -2.10 5.10
N GLY A 80 19.12 -3.17 4.41
CA GLY A 80 20.30 -3.17 3.54
C GLY A 80 20.01 -2.81 2.08
N SER A 81 18.73 -2.56 1.73
CA SER A 81 18.29 -2.39 0.35
C SER A 81 17.37 -1.18 0.17
N LEU A 82 17.32 -0.65 -1.05
CA LEU A 82 16.40 0.44 -1.42
C LEU A 82 14.93 0.06 -1.19
N HIS A 83 14.57 -1.21 -1.43
CA HIS A 83 13.23 -1.72 -1.13
C HIS A 83 12.87 -1.51 0.35
N GLY A 84 13.76 -1.91 1.27
CA GLY A 84 13.48 -1.80 2.70
C GLY A 84 13.37 -0.36 3.21
N PHE A 85 14.07 0.61 2.60
CA PHE A 85 13.88 2.04 2.92
C PHE A 85 12.63 2.65 2.28
N THR A 86 12.27 2.22 1.07
CA THR A 86 11.12 2.77 0.34
C THR A 86 9.77 2.31 0.90
N GLY A 87 9.71 1.17 1.60
CA GLY A 87 8.49 0.68 2.25
C GLY A 87 7.89 1.69 3.24
N PRO A 88 8.62 2.10 4.30
CA PRO A 88 8.16 3.12 5.25
C PRO A 88 7.79 4.45 4.58
N ILE A 89 8.54 4.88 3.56
CA ILE A 89 8.24 6.10 2.80
C ILE A 89 6.89 5.96 2.08
N GLY A 90 6.62 4.81 1.48
CA GLY A 90 5.33 4.48 0.85
C GLY A 90 4.17 4.54 1.83
N ILE A 91 4.35 4.05 3.06
CA ILE A 91 3.35 4.14 4.13
C ILE A 91 3.04 5.59 4.50
N ILE A 92 4.07 6.45 4.64
CA ILE A 92 3.88 7.87 4.93
C ILE A 92 3.06 8.52 3.81
N LEU A 93 3.40 8.25 2.55
CA LEU A 93 2.66 8.80 1.41
C LEU A 93 1.21 8.29 1.36
N LEU A 94 0.98 7.00 1.65
CA LEU A 94 -0.36 6.43 1.73
C LEU A 94 -1.18 7.07 2.86
N TRP A 95 -0.58 7.31 4.03
CA TRP A 95 -1.22 8.02 5.13
C TRP A 95 -1.63 9.45 4.76
N ILE A 96 -0.73 10.21 4.10
CA ILE A 96 -1.03 11.54 3.56
C ILE A 96 -2.20 11.46 2.57
N THR A 97 -2.15 10.50 1.65
CA THR A 97 -3.17 10.28 0.63
C THR A 97 -4.53 9.99 1.27
N ALA A 98 -4.59 9.12 2.29
CA ALA A 98 -5.79 8.80 3.05
C ALA A 98 -6.35 10.03 3.79
N ARG A 99 -5.47 10.87 4.37
CA ARG A 99 -5.89 12.11 5.06
C ARG A 99 -6.51 13.11 4.09
N TRP A 100 -5.91 13.32 2.92
CA TRP A 100 -6.48 14.18 1.87
C TRP A 100 -7.79 13.62 1.33
N GLY A 101 -7.92 12.29 1.23
CA GLY A 101 -9.15 11.60 0.84
C GLY A 101 -10.34 11.98 1.73
N ARG A 102 -10.18 11.91 3.06
CA ARG A 102 -11.22 12.29 4.03
C ARG A 102 -11.70 13.74 3.88
N ASN A 103 -10.81 14.65 3.52
CA ASN A 103 -11.14 16.07 3.39
C ASN A 103 -11.69 16.43 2.00
N SER A 104 -11.60 15.52 1.03
CA SER A 104 -11.95 15.77 -0.38
C SER A 104 -13.44 16.03 -0.63
N ARG A 105 -14.32 15.63 0.31
CA ARG A 105 -15.77 15.92 0.23
C ARG A 105 -16.09 17.41 0.29
N ARG A 106 -15.31 18.17 1.05
CA ARG A 106 -15.55 19.57 1.36
C ARG A 106 -14.60 20.53 0.64
N ASP A 107 -13.46 20.02 0.19
CA ASP A 107 -12.40 20.83 -0.39
C ASP A 107 -11.91 20.28 -1.75
N LYS A 108 -12.15 21.05 -2.82
CA LYS A 108 -11.72 20.73 -4.18
C LYS A 108 -10.19 20.63 -4.31
N LEU A 109 -9.43 21.43 -3.56
CA LEU A 109 -7.97 21.35 -3.55
C LEU A 109 -7.50 20.03 -2.95
N GLN A 110 -8.10 19.60 -1.84
CA GLN A 110 -7.79 18.30 -1.21
C GLN A 110 -8.14 17.14 -2.12
N LYS A 111 -9.25 17.23 -2.86
CA LYS A 111 -9.61 16.24 -3.89
C LYS A 111 -8.53 16.11 -4.97
N THR A 112 -8.01 17.24 -5.47
CA THR A 112 -6.93 17.25 -6.46
C THR A 112 -5.63 16.69 -5.89
N LYS A 113 -5.26 17.09 -4.66
CA LYS A 113 -4.09 16.56 -3.95
C LYS A 113 -4.19 15.05 -3.75
N HIS A 114 -5.31 14.56 -3.25
CA HIS A 114 -5.59 13.13 -3.08
C HIS A 114 -5.44 12.36 -4.40
N GLY A 115 -6.07 12.85 -5.48
CA GLY A 115 -5.98 12.21 -6.80
C GLY A 115 -4.54 12.15 -7.34
N ARG A 116 -3.78 13.25 -7.24
CA ARG A 116 -2.38 13.30 -7.67
C ARG A 116 -1.47 12.43 -6.79
N ALA A 117 -1.72 12.41 -5.48
CA ALA A 117 -0.99 11.57 -4.55
C ALA A 117 -1.25 10.08 -4.82
N ALA A 118 -2.48 9.71 -5.16
CA ALA A 118 -2.82 8.35 -5.58
C ALA A 118 -2.10 7.95 -6.88
N ASP A 119 -2.06 8.84 -7.88
CA ASP A 119 -1.31 8.61 -9.13
C ASP A 119 0.19 8.34 -8.82
N LEU A 120 0.81 9.19 -8.00
CA LEU A 120 2.21 9.03 -7.58
C LEU A 120 2.43 7.76 -6.75
N LEU A 121 1.54 7.48 -5.79
CA LEU A 121 1.62 6.33 -4.91
C LEU A 121 1.59 5.02 -5.70
N ILE A 122 0.69 4.88 -6.68
CA ILE A 122 0.61 3.67 -7.53
C ILE A 122 1.92 3.48 -8.31
N ALA A 123 2.47 4.55 -8.90
CA ALA A 123 3.74 4.48 -9.61
C ALA A 123 4.90 4.06 -8.67
N LEU A 124 5.02 4.70 -7.51
CA LEU A 124 6.05 4.36 -6.52
C LEU A 124 5.89 2.92 -5.99
N MET A 125 4.66 2.48 -5.76
CA MET A 125 4.39 1.12 -5.30
C MET A 125 4.76 0.07 -6.35
N PHE A 126 4.58 0.36 -7.64
CA PHE A 126 5.09 -0.52 -8.69
C PHE A 126 6.61 -0.68 -8.61
N PHE A 127 7.36 0.42 -8.52
CA PHE A 127 8.82 0.38 -8.38
C PHE A 127 9.26 -0.31 -7.08
N HIS A 128 8.63 0.01 -5.95
CA HIS A 128 8.92 -0.60 -4.67
C HIS A 128 8.73 -2.13 -4.71
N SER A 129 7.66 -2.59 -5.36
CA SER A 129 7.34 -4.02 -5.49
C SER A 129 8.26 -4.72 -6.46
N PHE A 130 8.67 -4.06 -7.54
CA PHE A 130 9.70 -4.56 -8.44
C PHE A 130 11.04 -4.73 -7.73
N LEU A 131 11.48 -3.74 -6.94
CA LEU A 131 12.68 -3.86 -6.11
C LEU A 131 12.55 -4.97 -5.05
N GLY A 132 11.36 -5.14 -4.48
CA GLY A 132 11.07 -6.22 -3.53
C GLY A 132 11.16 -7.60 -4.19
N PHE A 133 10.65 -7.74 -5.41
CA PHE A 133 10.78 -8.96 -6.20
C PHE A 133 12.26 -9.30 -6.49
N LEU A 134 13.07 -8.31 -6.88
CA LEU A 134 14.51 -8.52 -7.05
C LEU A 134 15.19 -8.93 -5.74
N TYR A 135 14.77 -8.33 -4.62
CA TYR A 135 15.32 -8.64 -3.30
C TYR A 135 15.01 -10.08 -2.85
N LEU A 136 13.95 -10.72 -3.36
CA LEU A 136 13.65 -12.12 -3.06
C LEU A 136 14.80 -13.07 -3.46
N PHE A 137 15.50 -12.79 -4.55
CA PHE A 137 16.63 -13.60 -5.00
C PHE A 137 17.87 -13.47 -4.11
N GLU A 138 17.92 -12.44 -3.26
CA GLU A 138 19.02 -12.22 -2.31
C GLU A 138 18.76 -12.90 -0.97
N VAL A 139 17.49 -12.98 -0.55
CA VAL A 139 17.12 -13.44 0.80
C VAL A 139 16.57 -14.86 0.88
N LEU A 140 16.16 -15.45 -0.25
CA LEU A 140 15.69 -16.83 -0.34
C LEU A 140 16.81 -17.74 -0.85
#